data_AF-A0A1Q9RVN2-F1
#
_entry.id   AF-A0A1Q9RVN2-F1
#
_cell.length_a   1.000
_cell.length_b   1.000
_cell.length_c   1.000
_cell.angle_alpha   90.00
_cell.angle_beta   90.00
_cell.angle_gamma   90.00
#
_symmetry.space_group_name_H-M   'P 1'
#
loop_
_entity.id
_entity.type
_entity.pdbx_description
1 polymer ?
#
loop_
_entity_poly.entity_id
_entity_poly.type
_entity_poly.pdbx_seq_one_letter_code
_entity_poly.pdbx_strand_id
1 'polypeptide(L)'
;MTTVGIERFTTGELAAEIRPITVQGFPAVVAVPTRFTDYCTVVVDVAPGQLLDVQFATGGRQPPIPQPQLCRDAEIVAGEVMTTLLDR
;
A
#
# COMPACT_ATOMS: atom_id res chain seq x y z
N MET A 1 -23.56 -8.65 8.73
CA MET A 1 -22.09 -8.67 8.78
C MET A 1 -21.62 -7.49 7.95
N THR A 2 -21.04 -6.46 8.55
CA THR A 2 -20.46 -5.36 7.77
C THR A 2 -19.04 -5.75 7.41
N THR A 3 -18.86 -6.19 6.17
CA THR A 3 -17.55 -6.35 5.57
C THR A 3 -16.95 -4.96 5.38
N VAL A 4 -15.70 -4.74 5.83
CA VAL A 4 -15.01 -3.47 5.72
C VAL A 4 -13.69 -3.67 4.98
N GLY A 5 -13.42 -2.85 3.96
CA GLY A 5 -12.25 -2.88 3.08
C GLY A 5 -11.44 -1.59 3.12
N ILE A 6 -10.93 -1.14 1.97
CA ILE A 6 -10.03 0.04 1.88
C ILE A 6 -10.72 1.35 2.28
N GLU A 7 -12.05 1.41 2.28
CA GLU A 7 -12.80 2.62 2.63
C GLU A 7 -12.49 3.14 4.04
N ARG A 8 -11.95 2.30 4.94
CA ARG A 8 -11.38 2.75 6.23
C ARG A 8 -10.20 3.70 6.07
N PHE A 9 -9.41 3.51 5.02
CA PHE A 9 -8.23 4.33 4.75
C PHE A 9 -8.60 5.68 4.13
N THR A 10 -9.77 5.81 3.50
CA THR A 10 -10.22 7.07 2.89
C THR A 10 -11.18 7.87 3.77
N THR A 11 -11.67 7.28 4.88
CA THR A 11 -12.65 7.91 5.79
C THR A 11 -12.12 8.25 7.18
N GLY A 12 -10.87 7.89 7.49
CA GLY A 12 -10.22 8.18 8.78
C GLY A 12 -9.23 9.36 8.73
N GLU A 13 -8.90 9.94 9.89
CA GLU A 13 -7.79 10.88 10.05
C GLU A 13 -6.46 10.12 10.10
N LEU A 14 -5.95 9.72 8.94
CA LEU A 14 -4.62 9.14 8.83
C LEU A 14 -3.56 10.25 8.71
N ALA A 15 -2.43 10.08 9.40
CA ALA A 15 -1.24 10.91 9.18
C ALA A 15 -0.50 10.50 7.89
N ALA A 16 -1.24 10.40 6.79
CA ALA A 16 -0.78 9.97 5.49
C ALA A 16 -1.58 10.67 4.38
N GLU A 17 -0.92 10.99 3.28
CA GLU A 17 -1.60 11.28 2.02
C GLU A 17 -2.04 9.96 1.40
N ILE A 18 -3.34 9.86 1.09
CA ILE A 18 -3.94 8.66 0.52
C ILE A 18 -4.18 8.88 -0.97
N ARG A 19 -3.55 8.04 -1.79
CA ARG A 19 -3.72 8.07 -3.24
C ARG A 19 -4.39 6.79 -3.72
N PRO A 20 -5.63 6.85 -4.22
CA PRO A 20 -6.26 5.68 -4.84
C PRO A 20 -5.49 5.22 -6.07
N ILE A 21 -5.30 3.91 -6.20
CA ILE A 21 -4.69 3.26 -7.35
C ILE A 21 -5.42 1.93 -7.65
N THR A 22 -4.99 1.25 -8.71
CA THR A 22 -5.46 -0.10 -9.04
C THR A 22 -4.24 -1.02 -9.15
N VAL A 23 -4.29 -2.18 -8.51
CA VAL A 23 -3.24 -3.21 -8.59
C VAL A 23 -3.85 -4.48 -9.15
N GLN A 24 -3.42 -4.92 -10.33
CA GLN A 24 -3.95 -6.12 -11.02
C GLN A 24 -5.50 -6.16 -11.13
N GLY A 25 -6.14 -5.00 -11.28
CA GLY A 25 -7.60 -4.87 -11.37
C GLY A 25 -8.33 -4.73 -10.02
N PHE A 26 -7.62 -4.85 -8.90
CA PHE A 26 -8.17 -4.70 -7.56
C PHE A 26 -8.02 -3.25 -7.05
N PRO A 27 -9.04 -2.71 -6.35
CA PRO A 27 -8.94 -1.41 -5.70
C PRO A 27 -7.82 -1.38 -4.67
N ALA A 28 -7.05 -0.30 -4.65
CA ALA A 28 -5.96 -0.13 -3.72
C ALA A 28 -5.72 1.33 -3.37
N VAL A 29 -4.93 1.55 -2.31
CA VAL A 29 -4.41 2.87 -1.93
C VAL A 29 -2.92 2.81 -1.69
N VAL A 30 -2.23 3.85 -2.12
CA VAL A 30 -0.91 4.19 -1.61
C VAL A 30 -1.11 5.11 -0.42
N ALA A 31 -0.65 4.70 0.75
CA ALA A 31 -0.60 5.50 1.97
C ALA A 31 0.82 6.05 2.13
N VAL A 32 0.99 7.34 1.82
CA VAL A 32 2.27 8.06 1.92
C VAL A 32 2.33 8.74 3.28
N PRO A 33 3.13 8.27 4.25
CA PRO A 33 3.13 8.86 5.58
C PRO A 33 3.67 10.29 5.56
N THR A 34 3.00 11.22 6.26
CA THR A 34 3.40 12.64 6.27
C THR A 34 4.41 12.97 7.37
N ARG A 35 4.55 12.08 8.37
CA ARG A 35 5.47 12.25 9.52
C ARG A 35 6.76 11.45 9.41
N PHE A 36 6.73 10.34 8.66
CA PHE A 36 7.86 9.40 8.53
C PHE A 36 8.13 9.15 7.04
N THR A 37 9.36 9.38 6.60
CA THR A 37 9.74 9.31 5.17
C THR A 37 10.53 8.07 4.80
N ASP A 38 10.70 7.15 5.76
CA ASP A 38 11.51 5.95 5.66
C ASP A 38 10.73 4.70 5.24
N TYR A 39 9.43 4.83 4.98
CA TYR A 39 8.60 3.79 4.39
C TYR A 39 7.45 4.34 3.56
N CYS A 40 6.84 3.45 2.79
CA CYS A 40 5.56 3.66 2.12
C CYS A 40 4.75 2.36 2.14
N THR A 41 3.43 2.48 2.17
CA THR A 41 2.52 1.32 2.21
C THR A 41 1.54 1.35 1.05
N VAL A 42 1.30 0.19 0.45
CA VAL A 42 0.21 -0.07 -0.49
C VAL A 42 -0.74 -1.06 0.16
N VAL A 43 -2.03 -0.72 0.20
CA VAL A 43 -3.09 -1.60 0.69
C VAL A 43 -4.01 -1.95 -0.47
N VAL A 44 -4.22 -3.24 -0.73
CA VAL A 44 -5.07 -3.76 -1.80
C VAL A 44 -6.29 -4.44 -1.18
N ASP A 45 -7.49 -4.10 -1.66
CA ASP A 45 -8.72 -4.86 -1.39
C ASP A 45 -8.69 -6.14 -2.22
N VAL A 46 -8.43 -7.29 -1.60
CA VAL A 46 -8.29 -8.54 -2.36
C VAL A 46 -9.58 -9.37 -2.37
N ALA A 47 -10.43 -9.20 -1.36
CA ALA A 47 -11.74 -9.82 -1.26
C ALA A 47 -12.55 -9.14 -0.13
N PRO A 48 -13.87 -9.36 -0.03
CA PRO A 48 -14.68 -8.84 1.07
C PRO A 48 -14.05 -9.10 2.46
N GLY A 49 -13.50 -8.04 3.07
CA GLY A 49 -12.96 -8.06 4.43
C GLY A 49 -11.53 -8.61 4.51
N GLN A 50 -10.87 -8.77 3.36
CA GLN A 50 -9.50 -9.24 3.24
C GLN A 50 -8.67 -8.18 2.53
N LEU A 51 -7.59 -7.77 3.18
CA LEU A 51 -6.66 -6.77 2.67
C LEU A 51 -5.27 -7.38 2.53
N LEU A 52 -4.58 -7.02 1.46
CA LEU A 52 -3.14 -7.19 1.34
C LEU A 52 -2.47 -5.87 1.72
N ASP A 53 -1.63 -5.89 2.75
CA ASP A 53 -0.79 -4.76 3.17
C ASP A 53 0.66 -5.02 2.76
N VAL A 54 1.19 -4.15 1.90
CA VAL A 54 2.57 -4.18 1.44
C VAL A 54 3.27 -2.92 1.89
N GLN A 55 4.19 -3.05 2.83
CA GLN A 55 5.06 -1.97 3.27
C GLN A 55 6.48 -2.16 2.72
N PHE A 56 7.03 -1.10 2.14
CA PHE A 56 8.42 -1.05 1.70
C PHE A 56 9.16 0.05 2.47
N ALA A 57 10.29 -0.31 3.10
CA ALA A 57 11.04 0.55 4.01
C ALA A 57 12.51 0.65 3.62
N THR A 58 13.18 1.73 4.04
CA THR A 58 14.60 1.99 3.74
C THR A 58 15.57 0.93 4.26
N GLY A 59 15.15 0.15 5.27
CA GLY A 59 16.01 -0.83 5.95
C GLY A 59 17.23 -0.20 6.65
N GLY A 60 17.19 1.10 6.96
CA GLY A 60 18.30 1.82 7.60
C GLY A 60 19.45 2.20 6.65
N ARG A 61 19.24 2.11 5.32
CA ARG A 61 20.26 2.46 4.31
C ARG A 61 20.77 3.90 4.46
N GLN A 62 22.06 4.10 4.17
CA GLN A 62 22.73 5.41 4.11
C GLN A 62 23.43 5.60 2.75
N PRO A 63 23.13 6.67 1.98
CA PRO A 63 22.05 7.64 2.23
C PRO A 63 20.66 7.00 2.13
N PRO A 64 19.63 7.59 2.78
CA PRO A 64 18.27 7.06 2.78
C PRO A 64 17.68 7.05 1.36
N ILE A 65 16.84 6.06 1.09
CA ILE A 65 16.08 5.99 -0.17
C ILE A 65 14.98 7.08 -0.13
N PRO A 66 14.84 7.91 -1.17
CA PRO A 66 13.77 8.90 -1.22
C PRO A 66 12.38 8.26 -1.10
N GLN A 67 11.49 8.82 -0.27
CA GLN A 67 10.13 8.30 -0.05
C GLN A 67 9.34 8.06 -1.36
N PRO A 68 9.41 8.91 -2.40
CA PRO A 68 8.72 8.62 -3.66
C PRO A 68 9.22 7.34 -4.34
N GLN A 69 10.49 6.98 -4.16
CA GLN A 69 11.02 5.70 -4.65
C GLN A 69 10.48 4.55 -3.82
N LEU A 70 10.42 4.67 -2.49
CA LEU A 70 9.83 3.63 -1.62
C LEU A 70 8.38 3.33 -1.98
N CYS A 71 7.59 4.36 -2.32
CA CYS A 71 6.21 4.16 -2.78
C CYS A 71 6.14 3.42 -4.12
N ARG A 72 7.00 3.78 -5.09
CA ARG A 72 7.09 3.02 -6.36
C ARG A 72 7.46 1.57 -6.12
N ASP A 73 8.42 1.30 -5.24
CA ASP A 73 8.86 -0.05 -4.92
C ASP A 73 7.75 -0.85 -4.21
N ALA A 74 6.99 -0.21 -3.31
CA ALA A 74 5.81 -0.82 -2.69
C ALA A 74 4.71 -1.16 -3.71
N GLU A 75 4.45 -0.28 -4.68
CA GLU A 75 3.50 -0.51 -5.79
C GLU A 75 3.93 -1.72 -6.65
N ILE A 76 5.23 -1.83 -6.97
CA ILE A 76 5.78 -2.98 -7.71
C ILE A 76 5.58 -4.28 -6.92
N VAL A 77 5.98 -4.30 -5.64
CA VAL A 77 5.84 -5.50 -4.79
C VAL A 77 4.37 -5.90 -4.65
N ALA A 78 3.45 -4.95 -4.49
CA ALA A 78 2.02 -5.24 -4.47
C ALA A 78 1.55 -5.91 -5.78
N GLY A 79 2.05 -5.45 -6.93
CA GLY A 79 1.79 -6.07 -8.23
C GLY A 79 2.25 -7.54 -8.28
N GLU A 80 3.47 -7.82 -7.85
CA GLU A 80 4.06 -9.18 -7.87
C GLU A 80 3.36 -10.14 -6.91
N VAL A 81 3.01 -9.65 -5.70
CA VAL A 81 2.23 -10.44 -4.74
C VAL A 81 0.87 -10.77 -5.33
N MET A 82 0.20 -9.81 -5.96
CA MET A 82 -1.10 -10.04 -6.59
C MET A 82 -1.01 -11.03 -7.76
N THR A 83 0.01 -10.95 -8.61
CA THR A 83 0.25 -11.96 -9.64
C THR A 83 0.35 -13.36 -9.02
N THR A 84 1.12 -13.51 -7.93
CA THR A 84 1.25 -14.80 -7.23
C THR A 84 -0.06 -15.28 -6.60
N LEU A 85 -0.89 -14.37 -6.08
CA LEU A 85 -2.18 -14.71 -5.50
C LEU A 85 -3.21 -15.13 -6.57
N LEU A 86 -3.11 -14.56 -7.77
CA LEU A 86 -4.01 -14.85 -8.90
C LEU A 86 -3.61 -16.09 -9.70
N ASP A 87 -2.33 -16.47 -9.67
CA ASP A 87 -1.79 -17.66 -10.37
C ASP A 87 -2.09 -18.99 -9.64
N ARG A 88 -2.99 -19.01 -8.65
CA ARG A 88 -3.35 -20.20 -7.87
C ARG A 88 -4.75 -20.71 -8.16
#